data_AF-A0A8K1FC35-F1
#
_entry.id   AF-A0A8K1FC35-F1
#
_cell.length_a   1.000
_cell.length_b   1.000
_cell.length_c   1.000
_cell.angle_alpha   90.00
_cell.angle_beta   90.00
_cell.angle_gamma   90.00
#
_symmetry.space_group_name_H-M   'P 1'
#
loop_
_entity.id
_entity.type
_entity.pdbx_description
1 polymer ?
#
loop_
_entity_poly.entity_id
_entity_poly.type
_entity_poly.pdbx_seq_one_letter_code
_entity_poly.pdbx_strand_id
1 'polypeptide(L)'
;MSTGGNVEGYLFKIEGNEARIVYCILDEGILQYYTHMGGPLIGCVPLTGCKVDVFLLPNEPERIQHQFRVDSTARAARKRSMGPASNAQRVASTQQQHKTSTTFAASTADVMDRWAVSVLNWNRYSWDDPQTLCSSKDEHATLKALLQQSPSMKLKRTPSIPLGVSRAVKPL
;
A
#
# COMPACT_ATOMS: atom_id res chain seq x y z
N MET A 1 -21.73 5.85 14.55
CA MET A 1 -20.99 5.50 13.33
C MET A 1 -19.65 4.98 13.79
N SER A 2 -19.45 3.66 13.75
CA SER A 2 -18.21 3.04 14.22
C SER A 2 -17.14 3.35 13.17
N THR A 3 -16.27 4.31 13.45
CA THR A 3 -15.05 4.52 12.66
C THR A 3 -14.17 3.32 12.92
N GLY A 4 -14.23 2.30 12.05
CA GLY A 4 -13.18 1.30 12.02
C GLY A 4 -11.87 2.05 11.77
N GLY A 5 -10.90 1.82 12.64
CA GLY A 5 -9.56 2.33 12.50
C GLY A 5 -8.94 1.85 11.20
N ASN A 6 -8.17 2.73 10.59
CA ASN A 6 -7.35 2.46 9.42
C ASN A 6 -5.87 2.57 9.81
N VAL A 7 -5.00 1.81 9.15
CA VAL A 7 -3.55 2.00 9.30
C VAL A 7 -3.07 2.86 8.15
N GLU A 8 -2.38 3.96 8.43
CA GLU A 8 -1.97 4.91 7.41
C GLU A 8 -0.54 5.42 7.60
N GLY A 9 0.09 5.93 6.54
CA GLY A 9 1.45 6.45 6.62
C GLY A 9 2.12 6.59 5.27
N TYR A 10 3.28 7.25 5.25
CA TYR A 10 4.05 7.41 4.02
C TYR A 10 5.03 6.25 3.81
N LEU A 11 5.15 5.82 2.56
CA LEU A 11 6.09 4.79 2.11
C LEU A 11 6.70 5.19 0.76
N PHE A 12 7.79 4.55 0.38
CA PHE A 12 8.18 4.49 -1.02
C PHE A 12 7.43 3.36 -1.71
N LYS A 13 6.94 3.62 -2.93
CA LYS A 13 6.58 2.58 -3.90
C LYS A 13 7.73 2.40 -4.88
N ILE A 14 8.19 1.16 -5.04
CA ILE A 14 9.34 0.81 -5.89
C ILE A 14 8.85 0.13 -7.17
N GLU A 15 9.28 0.64 -8.32
CA GLU A 15 8.99 0.10 -9.65
C GLU A 15 10.30 -0.03 -10.45
N GLY A 16 10.91 -1.21 -10.45
CA GLY A 16 12.24 -1.39 -11.03
C GLY A 16 13.27 -0.51 -10.32
N ASN A 17 13.91 0.40 -11.06
CA ASN A 17 14.90 1.34 -10.53
C ASN A 17 14.30 2.72 -10.18
N GLU A 18 12.97 2.84 -10.19
CA GLU A 18 12.26 4.06 -9.83
C GLU A 18 11.61 3.94 -8.46
N ALA A 19 11.66 5.03 -7.70
CA ALA A 19 10.95 5.16 -6.43
C ALA A 19 10.04 6.39 -6.45
N ARG A 20 8.89 6.28 -5.78
CA ARG A 20 7.98 7.38 -5.54
C ARG A 20 7.49 7.34 -4.10
N ILE A 21 7.47 8.50 -3.43
CA ILE A 21 6.82 8.62 -2.12
C ILE A 21 5.31 8.60 -2.33
N VAL A 22 4.63 7.73 -1.59
CA VAL A 22 3.18 7.55 -1.63
C VAL A 22 2.63 7.59 -0.21
N TYR A 23 1.38 8.03 -0.08
CA TYR A 23 0.65 7.92 1.18
C TYR A 23 -0.24 6.68 1.11
N CYS A 24 -0.03 5.74 2.03
CA CYS A 24 -0.72 4.46 2.06
C CYS A 24 -1.79 4.47 3.15
N ILE A 25 -2.92 3.83 2.85
CA ILE A 25 -4.00 3.56 3.80
C ILE A 25 -4.39 2.10 3.64
N LEU A 26 -4.29 1.34 4.73
CA LEU A 26 -4.84 0.01 4.86
C LEU A 26 -6.18 0.13 5.59
N ASP A 27 -7.26 -0.14 4.85
CA ASP A 27 -8.62 -0.04 5.35
C ASP A 27 -9.51 -1.10 4.70
N GLU A 28 -10.46 -1.65 5.46
CA GLU A 28 -11.44 -2.67 5.04
C GLU A 28 -10.85 -3.83 4.20
N GLY A 29 -9.60 -4.23 4.49
CA GLY A 29 -8.90 -5.29 3.75
C GLY A 29 -8.45 -4.91 2.35
N ILE A 30 -8.17 -3.62 2.12
CA ILE A 30 -7.55 -3.09 0.92
C ILE A 30 -6.40 -2.17 1.34
N LEU A 31 -5.20 -2.38 0.79
CA LEU A 31 -4.09 -1.43 0.90
C LEU A 31 -4.15 -0.47 -0.29
N GLN A 32 -4.59 0.76 -0.06
CA GLN A 32 -4.66 1.83 -1.05
C GLN A 32 -3.43 2.73 -0.94
N TYR A 33 -3.00 3.29 -2.07
CA TYR A 33 -1.89 4.25 -2.06
C TYR A 33 -2.13 5.43 -3.01
N TYR A 34 -1.85 6.61 -2.48
CA TYR A 34 -2.16 7.93 -3.04
C TYR A 34 -0.86 8.70 -3.30
N THR A 35 -0.91 9.74 -4.13
CA THR A 35 0.28 10.57 -4.40
C THR A 35 0.82 11.30 -3.17
N HIS A 36 -0.07 11.68 -2.26
CA HIS A 36 0.20 12.31 -0.96
C HIS A 36 -1.10 12.25 -0.15
N MET A 37 -1.07 12.66 1.12
CA MET A 37 -2.27 12.74 1.95
C MET A 37 -3.30 13.70 1.32
N GLY A 38 -4.51 13.21 1.04
CA GLY A 38 -5.56 13.96 0.31
C GLY A 38 -5.35 14.06 -1.21
N GLY A 39 -4.30 13.44 -1.75
CA GLY A 39 -4.02 13.40 -3.19
C GLY A 39 -4.82 12.31 -3.94
N PRO A 40 -4.71 12.24 -5.28
CA PRO A 40 -5.36 11.20 -6.08
C PRO A 40 -4.84 9.78 -5.78
N LEU A 41 -5.76 8.81 -5.88
CA LEU A 41 -5.46 7.38 -5.79
C LEU A 41 -4.58 6.95 -6.97
N ILE A 42 -3.46 6.29 -6.68
CA ILE A 42 -2.56 5.73 -7.70
C ILE A 42 -2.92 4.26 -7.96
N GLY A 43 -3.27 3.51 -6.91
CA GLY A 43 -3.63 2.11 -7.01
C GLY A 43 -3.96 1.49 -5.67
N CYS A 44 -4.24 0.19 -5.70
CA CYS A 44 -4.55 -0.57 -4.50
C CYS A 44 -4.12 -2.04 -4.62
N VAL A 45 -3.99 -2.70 -3.47
CA VAL A 45 -3.76 -4.14 -3.34
C VAL A 45 -4.93 -4.72 -2.54
N PRO A 46 -5.82 -5.52 -3.16
CA PRO A 46 -6.89 -6.17 -2.42
C PRO A 46 -6.33 -7.27 -1.53
N LEU A 47 -6.74 -7.32 -0.26
CA LEU A 47 -6.30 -8.35 0.69
C LEU A 47 -7.44 -9.33 0.99
N THR A 48 -8.67 -8.83 1.11
CA THR A 48 -9.88 -9.65 1.26
C THR A 48 -10.12 -10.54 0.06
N GLY A 49 -10.38 -11.83 0.30
CA GLY A 49 -10.60 -12.81 -0.75
C GLY A 49 -9.32 -13.25 -1.48
N CYS A 50 -8.15 -12.76 -1.07
CA CYS A 50 -6.86 -13.11 -1.65
C CYS A 50 -6.03 -14.02 -0.72
N LYS A 51 -5.05 -14.71 -1.28
CA LYS A 51 -3.89 -15.17 -0.54
C LYS A 51 -2.90 -14.01 -0.51
N VAL A 52 -2.56 -13.56 0.68
CA VAL A 52 -1.62 -12.45 0.92
C VAL A 52 -0.34 -13.05 1.47
N ASP A 53 0.78 -12.78 0.81
CA ASP A 53 2.12 -13.11 1.28
C ASP A 53 2.93 -11.81 1.37
N VAL A 54 3.66 -11.60 2.46
CA VAL A 54 4.54 -10.43 2.64
C VAL A 54 5.97 -10.91 2.82
N PHE A 55 6.90 -10.30 2.09
CA PHE A 55 8.32 -10.65 2.11
C PHE A 55 9.14 -9.43 2.51
N LEU A 56 9.93 -9.54 3.58
CA LEU A 56 10.97 -8.55 3.88
C LEU A 56 12.14 -8.78 2.94
N LEU A 57 12.55 -7.75 2.20
CA LEU A 57 13.62 -7.84 1.22
C LEU A 57 14.96 -7.47 1.88
N PRO A 58 16.07 -8.11 1.48
CA PRO A 58 17.39 -7.80 2.02
C PRO A 58 17.79 -6.36 1.69
N ASN A 59 18.50 -5.71 2.61
CA ASN A 59 19.07 -4.39 2.36
C ASN A 59 20.30 -4.54 1.45
N GLU A 60 20.23 -3.94 0.27
CA GLU A 60 21.35 -3.86 -0.67
C GLU A 60 21.92 -2.44 -0.65
N PRO A 61 23.26 -2.24 -0.63
CA PRO A 61 23.88 -0.91 -0.54
C PRO A 61 23.46 0.08 -1.63
N GLU A 62 23.09 -0.43 -2.81
CA GLU A 62 22.73 0.38 -3.98
C GLU A 62 21.21 0.61 -4.13
N ARG A 63 20.40 0.11 -3.19
CA ARG A 63 18.93 0.22 -3.23
C ARG A 63 18.41 0.97 -2.01
N ILE A 64 17.18 1.47 -2.10
CA ILE A 64 16.46 1.98 -0.92
C ILE A 64 16.37 0.85 0.11
N GLN A 65 16.72 1.17 1.35
CA GLN A 65 16.70 0.20 2.43
C GLN A 65 15.26 -0.06 2.92
N HIS A 66 15.08 -1.12 3.70
CA HIS A 66 13.84 -1.41 4.44
C HIS A 66 12.66 -1.71 3.51
N GLN A 67 12.96 -2.46 2.45
CA GLN A 67 11.99 -2.86 1.45
C GLN A 67 11.19 -4.08 1.91
N PHE A 68 9.91 -4.08 1.57
CA PHE A 68 9.04 -5.24 1.70
C PHE A 68 8.15 -5.37 0.48
N ARG A 69 7.81 -6.61 0.12
CA ARG A 69 6.95 -6.92 -1.03
C ARG A 69 5.65 -7.54 -0.56
N VAL A 70 4.54 -7.01 -1.06
CA VAL A 70 3.20 -7.55 -0.83
C VAL A 70 2.74 -8.25 -2.10
N ASP A 71 2.58 -9.57 -2.01
CA ASP A 71 1.99 -10.38 -3.05
C ASP A 71 0.53 -10.68 -2.67
N SER A 72 -0.40 -10.32 -3.55
CA SER A 72 -1.82 -10.65 -3.41
C SER A 72 -2.30 -11.44 -4.62
N THR A 73 -2.75 -12.66 -4.35
CA THR A 73 -3.25 -13.59 -5.37
C THR A 73 -4.72 -13.88 -5.09
N ALA A 74 -5.61 -13.51 -6.01
CA ALA A 74 -7.03 -13.78 -5.88
C ALA A 74 -7.29 -15.28 -5.66
N ARG A 75 -8.07 -15.64 -4.64
CA ARG A 75 -8.51 -17.03 -4.48
C ARG A 75 -9.69 -17.24 -5.42
N ALA A 76 -9.72 -18.40 -6.08
CA ALA A 76 -10.87 -18.79 -6.89
C ALA A 76 -12.14 -18.68 -6.04
N ALA A 77 -13.12 -17.88 -6.51
CA ALA A 77 -14.36 -17.68 -5.80
C ALA A 77 -15.04 -19.03 -5.58
N ARG A 78 -15.13 -19.48 -4.32
CA ARG A 78 -16.03 -20.59 -3.98
C ARG A 78 -17.44 -20.09 -4.27
N LYS A 79 -18.19 -20.77 -5.15
CA LYS A 79 -19.57 -20.47 -5.59
C LYS A 79 -20.64 -20.38 -4.46
N ARG A 80 -20.28 -20.18 -3.19
CA ARG A 80 -21.18 -20.24 -2.03
C ARG A 80 -21.21 -18.96 -1.18
N SER A 81 -21.30 -17.79 -1.80
CA SER A 81 -21.62 -16.55 -1.07
C SER A 81 -23.01 -16.08 -1.48
N MET A 82 -24.00 -16.34 -0.63
CA MET A 82 -25.41 -15.92 -0.78
C MET A 82 -25.64 -14.46 -0.31
N GLY A 83 -24.60 -13.62 -0.33
CA GLY A 83 -24.66 -12.22 0.13
C GLY A 83 -24.05 -11.25 -0.87
N PRO A 84 -24.36 -9.95 -0.78
CA PRO A 84 -23.79 -8.92 -1.64
C PRO A 84 -22.26 -8.86 -1.49
N ALA A 85 -21.55 -8.87 -2.62
CA ALA A 85 -20.08 -8.84 -2.63
C ALA A 85 -19.55 -7.52 -2.05
N SER A 86 -18.61 -7.62 -1.10
CA SER A 86 -17.92 -6.46 -0.52
C SER A 86 -17.09 -5.71 -1.56
N ASN A 87 -16.77 -4.43 -1.31
CA ASN A 87 -15.94 -3.63 -2.22
C ASN A 87 -14.59 -4.30 -2.52
N ALA A 88 -13.93 -4.85 -1.49
CA ALA A 88 -12.68 -5.58 -1.65
C ALA A 88 -12.84 -6.84 -2.53
N GLN A 89 -13.96 -7.55 -2.39
CA GLN A 89 -14.27 -8.73 -3.20
C GLN A 89 -14.58 -8.38 -4.66
N ARG A 90 -15.18 -7.22 -4.92
CA ARG A 90 -15.37 -6.67 -6.27
C ARG A 90 -14.03 -6.33 -6.92
N VAL A 91 -13.15 -5.62 -6.20
CA VAL A 91 -11.78 -5.29 -6.69
C VAL A 91 -10.98 -6.56 -6.97
N ALA A 92 -11.00 -7.53 -6.05
CA ALA A 92 -10.35 -8.82 -6.23
C ALA A 92 -10.93 -9.60 -7.42
N SER A 93 -12.24 -9.54 -7.65
CA SER A 93 -12.90 -10.22 -8.78
C SER A 93 -12.50 -9.67 -10.14
N THR A 94 -12.33 -8.35 -10.27
CA THR A 94 -11.78 -7.73 -11.49
C THR A 94 -10.30 -8.09 -11.70
N GLN A 95 -9.58 -8.39 -10.63
CA GLN A 95 -8.17 -8.81 -10.65
C GLN A 95 -7.98 -10.35 -10.68
N GLN A 96 -9.05 -11.15 -10.81
CA GLN A 96 -9.03 -12.62 -10.64
C GLN A 96 -8.06 -13.39 -11.56
N GLN A 97 -7.53 -12.75 -12.60
CA GLN A 97 -6.56 -13.34 -13.54
C GLN A 97 -5.10 -13.06 -13.17
N HIS A 98 -4.80 -12.15 -12.24
CA HIS A 98 -3.44 -11.64 -12.05
C HIS A 98 -3.02 -11.61 -10.58
N LYS A 99 -1.93 -12.32 -10.29
CA LYS A 99 -1.11 -12.09 -9.09
C LYS A 99 -0.66 -10.62 -9.11
N THR A 100 -1.01 -9.86 -8.08
CA THR A 100 -0.47 -8.51 -7.87
C THR A 100 0.74 -8.60 -6.95
N SER A 101 1.82 -7.93 -7.31
CA SER A 101 3.05 -7.87 -6.51
C SER A 101 3.50 -6.42 -6.47
N THR A 102 3.51 -5.83 -5.27
CA THR A 102 3.92 -4.43 -5.08
C THR A 102 5.02 -4.36 -4.04
N THR A 103 6.14 -3.74 -4.40
CA THR A 103 7.25 -3.49 -3.48
C THR A 103 7.13 -2.09 -2.89
N PHE A 104 7.23 -2.02 -1.58
CA PHE A 104 7.29 -0.80 -0.81
C PHE A 104 8.60 -0.71 -0.04
N ALA A 105 8.94 0.48 0.44
CA ALA A 105 10.02 0.66 1.40
C ALA A 105 9.63 1.69 2.46
N ALA A 106 10.02 1.42 3.71
CA ALA A 106 9.78 2.31 4.83
C ALA A 106 11.00 3.23 5.10
N SER A 107 10.77 4.23 5.94
CA SER A 107 11.80 5.15 6.46
C SER A 107 12.77 4.47 7.43
N THR A 108 12.28 3.53 8.25
CA THR A 108 13.04 2.75 9.22
C THR A 108 12.62 1.27 9.19
N ALA A 109 13.48 0.38 9.70
CA ALA A 109 13.18 -1.04 9.83
C ALA A 109 11.93 -1.28 10.70
N ASP A 110 11.77 -0.55 11.80
CA ASP A 110 10.59 -0.66 12.67
C ASP A 110 9.29 -0.32 11.94
N VAL A 111 9.30 0.72 11.08
CA VAL A 111 8.12 1.10 10.30
C VAL A 111 7.83 0.04 9.24
N MET A 112 8.86 -0.54 8.60
CA MET A 112 8.70 -1.67 7.68
C MET A 112 8.04 -2.86 8.36
N ASP A 113 8.52 -3.26 9.53
CA ASP A 113 8.00 -4.41 10.28
C ASP A 113 6.55 -4.19 10.69
N ARG A 114 6.21 -2.99 11.18
CA ARG A 114 4.83 -2.62 11.52
C ARG A 114 3.92 -2.71 10.31
N TRP A 115 4.33 -2.20 9.15
CA TRP A 115 3.55 -2.33 7.92
C TRP A 115 3.37 -3.78 7.49
N ALA A 116 4.43 -4.60 7.54
CA ALA A 116 4.35 -6.01 7.19
C ALA A 116 3.38 -6.77 8.10
N VAL A 117 3.45 -6.53 9.41
CA VAL A 117 2.53 -7.11 10.41
C VAL A 117 1.09 -6.65 10.18
N SER A 118 0.86 -5.34 9.97
CA SER A 118 -0.47 -4.80 9.71
C SER A 118 -1.09 -5.38 8.44
N VAL A 119 -0.31 -5.52 7.35
CA VAL A 119 -0.79 -6.12 6.10
C VAL A 119 -1.08 -7.61 6.26
N LEU A 120 -0.28 -8.37 6.99
CA LEU A 120 -0.54 -9.80 7.21
C LEU A 120 -1.75 -10.05 8.12
N ASN A 121 -1.99 -9.16 9.08
CA ASN A 121 -3.03 -9.29 10.09
C ASN A 121 -4.24 -8.37 9.84
N TRP A 122 -4.40 -7.87 8.61
CA TRP A 122 -5.48 -6.95 8.23
C TRP A 122 -6.88 -7.46 8.63
N ASN A 123 -7.08 -8.78 8.68
CA ASN A 123 -8.34 -9.43 9.02
C ASN A 123 -8.50 -9.79 10.51
N ARG A 124 -7.45 -9.63 11.31
CA ARG A 124 -7.44 -9.92 12.75
C ARG A 124 -7.58 -8.68 13.60
N TYR A 125 -7.16 -7.54 13.09
CA TYR A 125 -7.32 -6.26 13.76
C TYR A 125 -8.62 -5.60 13.31
N SER A 126 -9.62 -5.58 14.19
CA SER A 126 -10.51 -4.42 14.23
C SER A 126 -9.66 -3.32 14.85
N TRP A 127 -9.05 -2.48 14.02
CA TRP A 127 -8.46 -1.27 14.54
C TRP A 127 -9.64 -0.46 15.09
N ASP A 128 -9.70 -0.21 16.38
CA ASP A 128 -10.78 0.59 16.97
C ASP A 128 -10.50 2.09 16.78
N ASP A 129 -9.22 2.44 16.59
CA ASP A 129 -8.73 3.79 16.29
C ASP A 129 -7.79 3.79 15.06
N PRO A 130 -7.81 4.86 14.24
CA PRO A 130 -6.81 5.08 13.20
C PRO A 130 -5.38 5.07 13.76
N GLN A 131 -4.51 4.28 13.13
CA GLN A 131 -3.10 4.19 13.51
C GLN A 131 -2.21 4.74 12.40
N THR A 132 -1.54 5.86 12.65
CA THR A 132 -0.50 6.37 11.76
C THR A 132 0.84 5.67 12.05
N LEU A 133 1.41 5.02 11.04
CA LEU A 133 2.74 4.42 11.08
C LEU A 133 3.77 5.40 10.52
N CYS A 134 4.50 6.05 11.42
CA CYS A 134 5.60 6.95 11.10
C CYS A 134 6.74 6.80 12.11
N SER A 135 7.96 7.05 11.66
CA SER A 135 9.16 7.15 12.52
C SER A 135 9.45 8.58 12.97
N SER A 136 8.85 9.57 12.32
CA SER A 136 9.10 11.00 12.53
C SER A 136 7.82 11.83 12.39
N LYS A 137 7.86 13.06 12.90
CA LYS A 137 6.73 14.01 12.83
C LYS A 137 6.38 14.43 11.39
N ASP A 138 7.38 14.46 10.50
CA ASP A 138 7.20 14.71 9.06
C ASP A 138 7.85 13.58 8.26
N GLU A 139 7.16 12.44 8.23
CA GLU A 139 7.61 11.23 7.57
C GLU A 139 7.88 11.44 6.07
N HIS A 140 7.10 12.31 5.44
CA HIS A 140 7.25 12.64 4.04
C HIS A 140 8.58 13.38 3.78
N ALA A 141 8.94 14.35 4.63
CA ALA A 141 10.23 15.03 4.54
C ALA A 141 11.40 14.06 4.80
N THR A 142 11.27 13.15 5.76
CA THR A 142 12.26 12.11 6.06
C THR A 142 12.52 11.21 4.85
N LEU A 143 11.46 10.68 4.23
CA LEU A 143 11.58 9.88 3.00
C LEU A 143 12.20 10.70 1.86
N LYS A 144 11.82 11.97 1.71
CA LYS A 144 12.43 12.83 0.68
C LYS A 144 13.94 12.99 0.88
N ALA A 145 14.41 13.12 2.12
CA ALA A 145 15.83 13.20 2.42
C ALA A 145 16.56 11.88 2.12
N LEU A 146 15.98 10.73 2.51
CA LEU A 146 16.54 9.40 2.22
C LEU A 146 16.68 9.14 0.72
N LEU A 147 15.70 9.59 -0.08
CA LEU A 147 15.75 9.44 -1.53
C LEU A 147 16.88 10.28 -2.16
N GLN A 148 17.14 11.48 -1.62
CA GLN A 148 18.23 12.34 -2.11
C GLN A 148 19.62 11.75 -1.83
N GLN A 149 19.73 10.91 -0.80
CA GLN A 149 20.96 10.23 -0.43
C GLN A 149 21.20 8.92 -1.20
N SER A 150 20.24 8.51 -2.05
CA SER A 150 20.31 7.28 -2.84
C SER A 150 20.73 7.57 -4.29
N PRO A 151 22.03 7.50 -4.64
CA PRO A 151 22.54 7.93 -5.95
C PRO A 151 22.04 7.09 -7.13
N SER A 152 21.55 5.87 -6.89
CA SER A 152 21.19 4.90 -7.94
C SER A 152 19.70 4.89 -8.34
N MET A 153 18.83 5.60 -7.62
CA MET A 153 17.38 5.59 -7.88
C MET A 153 16.86 6.87 -8.51
N LYS A 154 16.07 6.73 -9.59
CA LYS A 154 15.42 7.86 -10.25
C LYS A 154 14.10 8.17 -9.54
N LEU A 155 13.94 9.41 -9.06
CA LEU A 155 12.65 9.87 -8.55
C LEU A 155 11.66 10.01 -9.70
N LYS A 156 10.59 9.22 -9.68
CA LYS A 156 9.49 9.35 -10.64
C LYS A 156 8.59 10.52 -10.26
N ARG A 157 8.97 11.72 -10.72
CA ARG A 157 8.28 12.99 -10.42
C ARG A 157 6.90 13.12 -11.10
N THR A 158 6.67 12.40 -12.19
CA THR A 158 5.42 12.48 -12.97
C THR A 158 4.43 11.43 -12.52
N PRO A 159 3.20 11.80 -12.10
CA PRO A 159 2.14 10.83 -11.82
C PRO A 159 1.69 10.18 -13.13
N SER A 160 2.19 8.98 -13.41
CA SER A 160 1.59 8.09 -14.39
C SER A 160 0.27 7.56 -13.83
N ILE A 161 -0.82 8.26 -14.13
CA ILE A 161 -2.18 7.79 -13.86
C ILE A 161 -2.44 6.63 -14.85
N PRO A 162 -2.76 5.41 -14.38
CA PRO A 162 -3.18 4.35 -15.28
C PRO A 162 -4.39 4.80 -16.10
N LEU A 163 -4.38 4.55 -17.42
CA LEU A 163 -5.55 4.79 -18.27
C LEU A 163 -6.75 4.00 -17.72
N GLY A 164 -7.75 4.70 -17.18
CA GLY A 164 -8.98 4.09 -16.65
C GLY A 164 -9.35 4.46 -15.20
N VAL A 165 -8.52 5.20 -14.47
CA VAL A 165 -8.89 5.66 -13.11
C VAL A 165 -9.52 7.05 -13.19
N SER A 166 -10.82 7.13 -12.90
CA SER A 166 -11.57 8.39 -12.90
C SER A 166 -11.03 9.37 -11.86
N ARG A 167 -10.95 10.65 -12.23
CA ARG A 167 -10.63 11.75 -11.29
C ARG A 167 -11.68 11.76 -10.18
N ALA A 168 -11.24 11.74 -8.92
CA ALA A 168 -12.15 11.97 -7.80
C ALA A 168 -12.77 13.37 -7.95
N VAL A 169 -14.11 13.40 -8.04
CA VAL A 169 -14.92 14.62 -8.00
C VAL A 169 -14.80 15.19 -6.58
N LYS A 170 -14.38 16.44 -6.46
CA LYS A 170 -14.39 17.18 -5.18
C LYS A 170 -15.83 17.35 -4.71
N PRO A 171 -16.14 17.26 -3.40
CA PRO A 171 -17.39 17.80 -2.90
C PRO A 171 -17.39 19.33 -3.06
N LEU A 172 -18.55 19.87 -3.43
CA LEU A 172 -18.86 21.31 -3.41
C LEU A 172 -18.94 21.84 -1.98
#